data_AF-A0A2P7U199-F1
#
_entry.id   AF-A0A2P7U199-F1
#
_cell.length_a   1.000
_cell.length_b   1.000
_cell.length_c   1.000
_cell.angle_alpha   90.00
_cell.angle_beta   90.00
_cell.angle_gamma   90.00
#
_symmetry.space_group_name_H-M   'P 1'
#
loop_
_entity.id
_entity.type
_entity.pdbx_description
1 polymer ?
#
loop_
_entity_poly.entity_id
_entity_poly.type
_entity_poly.pdbx_seq_one_letter_code
_entity_poly.pdbx_strand_id
1 'polypeptide(L)'
;MLQYVVCALFAATGFQTAFAAVIAVSPTDNLNQIITQAQAGDTLKLASGVYQTKIIIDKPLILEGPADRSATIKGDRQGRTVSVTAPDVVIRNLTVSGSGMSLPDMDAGIYLEETAANALVEKNDILDNSVGVYLHGPKDAMVRENKIVGNAALRVNERGNGVTVWNAPGSQVVGNDISQGRDGIFSNASTFNIYKGNRFHNVRFAVHYMYTNDSEVIDNISIGNNIAYAMMFSDRIKVRGNIAVMSRDQGIMLNYVNRSEVQDNVIYHAGKCLFAYNANNNRIFGNHFEQCKTGIHFTAAIEGTKLTDNSFINNESQVKYVSTCFLDWSEDGRGNYWSDNSTFDLDGDGIGDNAYRPNGITDQIIWRAPVARLLINSPAVSIVKWAQSQFPAIMPGGVMDSKPLMKPYQNPTMPFYLANKAAMLETAKQTKSAWAAQANE
;
A
#
# COMPACT_ATOMS: atom_id res chain seq x y z
N MET A 1 69.69 51.16 1.56
CA MET A 1 69.13 50.18 0.63
C MET A 1 68.89 48.91 1.44
N LEU A 2 67.66 48.70 1.91
CA LEU A 2 67.28 47.69 2.90
C LEU A 2 66.68 46.50 2.14
N GLN A 3 67.28 45.31 2.24
CA GLN A 3 66.83 44.12 1.49
C GLN A 3 66.26 43.11 2.48
N TYR A 4 64.92 43.03 2.53
CA TYR A 4 64.17 42.07 3.32
C TYR A 4 64.23 40.69 2.65
N VAL A 5 64.72 39.69 3.37
CA VAL A 5 64.60 38.28 3.00
C VAL A 5 63.27 37.76 3.58
N VAL A 6 62.31 37.49 2.71
CA VAL A 6 61.04 36.86 3.06
C VAL A 6 61.24 35.34 3.03
N CYS A 7 61.27 34.70 4.19
CA CYS A 7 61.17 33.25 4.31
C CYS A 7 59.72 32.82 4.09
N ALA A 8 59.43 32.22 2.94
CA ALA A 8 58.15 31.56 2.68
C ALA A 8 58.14 30.16 3.34
N LEU A 9 57.38 30.00 4.42
CA LEU A 9 57.01 28.69 4.95
C LEU A 9 56.00 28.03 4.00
N PHE A 10 56.42 26.99 3.29
CA PHE A 10 55.51 26.07 2.62
C PHE A 10 54.85 25.16 3.68
N ALA A 11 53.60 25.45 4.03
CA ALA A 11 52.76 24.52 4.76
C ALA A 11 52.36 23.37 3.83
N ALA A 12 52.95 22.20 4.02
CA ALA A 12 52.53 20.98 3.34
C ALA A 12 51.15 20.58 3.87
N THR A 13 50.09 20.92 3.14
CA THR A 13 48.75 20.38 3.35
C THR A 13 48.75 18.93 2.88
N GLY A 14 49.05 18.01 3.80
CA GLY A 14 48.87 16.58 3.57
C GLY A 14 47.41 16.30 3.26
N PHE A 15 47.11 15.92 2.02
CA PHE A 15 45.84 15.31 1.67
C PHE A 15 45.74 13.98 2.43
N GLN A 16 45.08 13.97 3.59
CA GLN A 16 44.66 12.73 4.22
C GLN A 16 43.51 12.16 3.39
N THR A 17 43.83 11.16 2.58
CA THR A 17 42.83 10.26 2.03
C THR A 17 42.25 9.45 3.19
N ALA A 18 41.14 9.90 3.76
CA ALA A 18 40.42 9.14 4.77
C ALA A 18 39.80 7.91 4.09
N PHE A 19 40.36 6.73 4.35
CA PHE A 19 39.73 5.46 3.98
C PHE A 19 38.66 5.15 5.02
N ALA A 20 37.46 4.79 4.56
CA ALA A 20 36.39 4.29 5.42
C ALA A 20 36.90 3.08 6.23
N ALA A 21 36.91 3.19 7.55
CA ALA A 21 37.36 2.13 8.44
C ALA A 21 36.23 1.13 8.70
N VAL A 22 36.60 -0.12 8.96
CA VAL A 22 35.68 -1.15 9.47
C VAL A 22 35.98 -1.35 10.96
N ILE A 23 35.04 -0.94 11.80
CA ILE A 23 35.16 -0.96 13.26
C ILE A 23 34.31 -2.12 13.78
N ALA A 24 34.95 -3.12 14.38
CA ALA A 24 34.25 -4.20 15.07
C ALA A 24 33.71 -3.71 16.41
N VAL A 25 32.45 -4.02 16.72
CA VAL A 25 31.76 -3.62 17.94
C VAL A 25 31.24 -4.86 18.65
N SER A 26 31.58 -5.01 19.93
CA SER A 26 31.06 -6.03 20.83
C SER A 26 29.83 -5.51 21.59
N PRO A 27 28.86 -6.37 21.99
CA PRO A 27 27.74 -5.98 22.86
C PRO A 27 28.13 -5.36 24.20
N THR A 28 29.36 -5.60 24.66
CA THR A 28 29.92 -5.01 25.89
C THR A 28 30.48 -3.61 25.68
N ASP A 29 30.67 -3.18 24.43
CA ASP A 29 31.23 -1.87 24.11
C ASP A 29 30.18 -0.77 24.25
N ASN A 30 30.65 0.46 24.46
CA ASN A 30 29.77 1.63 24.43
C ASN A 30 29.52 2.07 22.98
N LEU A 31 28.45 1.55 22.38
CA LEU A 31 28.09 1.84 20.99
C LEU A 31 27.92 3.35 20.71
N ASN A 32 27.36 4.13 21.65
CA ASN A 32 27.23 5.58 21.49
C ASN A 32 28.58 6.29 21.41
N GLN A 33 29.54 5.86 22.23
CA GLN A 33 30.89 6.40 22.17
C GLN A 33 31.58 6.05 20.85
N ILE A 34 31.39 4.82 20.36
CA ILE A 34 31.95 4.37 19.08
C ILE A 34 31.35 5.18 17.92
N ILE A 35 30.03 5.38 17.88
CA ILE A 35 29.36 6.23 16.88
C ILE A 35 29.91 7.67 16.93
N THR A 36 30.14 8.19 18.14
CA THR A 36 30.70 9.54 18.33
C THR A 36 32.11 9.64 17.73
N GLN A 37 32.95 8.62 17.95
CA GLN A 37 34.35 8.58 17.50
C GLN A 37 34.54 8.19 16.04
N ALA A 38 33.57 7.47 15.45
CA ALA A 38 33.60 7.06 14.05
C ALA A 38 33.69 8.28 13.11
N GLN A 39 34.39 8.10 12.00
CA GLN A 39 34.49 9.07 10.93
C GLN A 39 33.35 8.86 9.92
N ALA A 40 33.03 9.92 9.17
CA ALA A 40 32.06 9.80 8.09
C ALA A 40 32.55 8.78 7.04
N GLY A 41 31.67 7.86 6.66
CA GLY A 41 31.95 6.75 5.74
C GLY A 41 32.32 5.43 6.42
N ASP A 42 32.60 5.43 7.74
CA ASP A 42 32.98 4.20 8.45
C ASP A 42 31.85 3.15 8.47
N THR A 43 32.25 1.90 8.61
CA THR A 43 31.34 0.76 8.84
C THR A 43 31.51 0.23 10.26
N LEU A 44 30.46 0.32 11.06
CA LEU A 44 30.37 -0.28 12.39
C LEU A 44 29.77 -1.68 12.26
N LYS A 45 30.59 -2.72 12.46
CA LYS A 45 30.17 -4.13 12.42
C LYS A 45 29.87 -4.64 13.83
N LEU A 46 28.59 -4.77 14.14
CA LEU A 46 28.12 -5.27 15.43
C LEU A 46 28.20 -6.80 15.44
N ALA A 47 28.89 -7.34 16.44
CA ALA A 47 28.84 -8.77 16.76
C ALA A 47 27.46 -9.15 17.35
N SER A 48 27.12 -10.43 17.26
CA SER A 48 25.88 -10.97 17.83
C SER A 48 25.74 -10.63 19.31
N GLY A 49 24.53 -10.28 19.73
CA GLY A 49 24.22 -9.95 21.12
C GLY A 49 23.30 -8.74 21.26
N VAL A 50 23.04 -8.32 22.49
CA VAL A 50 22.07 -7.26 22.80
C VAL A 50 22.78 -6.00 23.26
N TYR A 51 22.58 -4.92 22.51
CA TYR A 51 23.02 -3.56 22.80
C TYR A 51 21.85 -2.82 23.45
N GLN A 52 21.85 -2.76 24.78
CA GLN A 52 20.82 -2.08 25.58
C GLN A 52 21.06 -0.57 25.55
N THR A 53 20.62 0.09 24.49
CA THR A 53 20.91 1.49 24.27
C THR A 53 19.97 2.11 23.24
N LYS A 54 19.95 3.45 23.22
CA LYS A 54 19.39 4.26 22.14
C LYS A 54 20.55 4.97 21.45
N ILE A 55 20.48 5.10 20.13
CA ILE A 55 21.55 5.72 19.34
C ILE A 55 21.05 6.85 18.46
N ILE A 56 21.92 7.83 18.24
CA ILE A 56 21.76 8.90 17.27
C ILE A 56 22.91 8.77 16.27
N ILE A 57 22.59 8.64 14.99
CA ILE A 57 23.57 8.59 13.90
C ILE A 57 23.55 9.95 13.20
N ASP A 58 24.59 10.74 13.48
CA ASP A 58 24.72 12.16 13.10
C ASP A 58 25.78 12.41 12.03
N LYS A 59 26.32 11.34 11.42
CA LYS A 59 27.23 11.38 10.29
C LYS A 59 26.95 10.21 9.33
N PRO A 60 27.28 10.33 8.04
CA PRO A 60 27.18 9.22 7.10
C PRO A 60 28.00 8.03 7.60
N LEU A 61 27.38 6.87 7.80
CA LEU A 61 28.06 5.63 8.18
C LEU A 61 27.18 4.41 7.89
N ILE A 62 27.80 3.24 7.94
CA ILE A 62 27.11 1.95 7.83
C ILE A 62 27.07 1.29 9.21
N LEU A 63 25.87 0.96 9.69
CA LEU A 63 25.63 0.14 10.87
C LEU A 63 25.17 -1.24 10.42
N GLU A 64 26.01 -2.25 10.64
CA GLU A 64 25.81 -3.60 10.10
C GLU A 64 25.90 -4.66 11.19
N GLY A 65 24.86 -5.49 11.30
CA GLY A 65 24.88 -6.70 12.12
C GLY A 65 25.25 -7.96 11.33
N PRO A 66 25.31 -9.13 12.00
CA PRO A 66 25.56 -10.41 11.34
C PRO A 66 24.38 -10.78 10.43
N ALA A 67 24.62 -11.57 9.38
CA ALA A 67 23.61 -11.90 8.36
C ALA A 67 22.34 -12.58 8.92
N ASP A 68 22.42 -13.22 10.08
CA ASP A 68 21.30 -13.84 10.80
C ASP A 68 20.51 -12.85 11.68
N ARG A 69 20.87 -11.56 11.67
CA ARG A 69 20.25 -10.46 12.42
C ARG A 69 20.35 -10.61 13.94
N SER A 70 21.32 -11.39 14.43
CA SER A 70 21.51 -11.68 15.86
C SER A 70 22.08 -10.53 16.69
N ALA A 71 22.45 -9.40 16.08
CA ALA A 71 22.76 -8.15 16.80
C ALA A 71 21.48 -7.33 17.03
N THR A 72 21.11 -7.14 18.29
CA THR A 72 19.87 -6.45 18.70
C THR A 72 20.18 -5.10 19.33
N ILE A 73 19.69 -4.01 18.75
CA ILE A 73 19.62 -2.70 19.41
C ILE A 73 18.27 -2.63 20.14
N LYS A 74 18.33 -2.60 21.47
CA LYS A 74 17.16 -2.64 22.33
C LYS A 74 17.04 -1.33 23.10
N GLY A 75 16.00 -0.57 22.81
CA GLY A 75 15.63 0.63 23.54
C GLY A 75 15.08 0.31 24.94
N ASP A 76 14.86 1.37 25.71
CA ASP A 76 14.42 1.35 27.11
C ASP A 76 12.90 1.54 27.27
N ARG A 77 12.13 1.34 26.20
CA ARG A 77 10.69 1.66 26.11
C ARG A 77 10.35 3.14 26.27
N GLN A 78 11.29 4.03 25.96
CA GLN A 78 11.06 5.49 25.95
C GLN A 78 11.70 6.14 24.72
N GLY A 79 10.93 6.91 23.95
CA GLY A 79 11.47 7.62 22.80
C GLY A 79 11.77 6.70 21.61
N ARG A 80 12.69 7.16 20.76
CA ARG A 80 13.15 6.45 19.55
C ARG A 80 14.36 5.57 19.86
N THR A 81 14.39 4.34 19.35
CA THR A 81 15.54 3.43 19.57
C THR A 81 16.75 3.83 18.72
N VAL A 82 16.54 4.09 17.44
CA VAL A 82 17.56 4.58 16.51
C VAL A 82 17.05 5.87 15.86
N SER A 83 17.79 6.96 16.01
CA SER A 83 17.52 8.23 15.30
C SER A 83 18.62 8.52 14.29
N VAL A 84 18.26 8.85 13.06
CA VAL A 84 19.20 9.18 11.98
C VAL A 84 19.00 10.64 11.61
N THR A 85 20.07 11.43 11.71
CA THR A 85 20.07 12.88 11.46
C THR A 85 21.08 13.29 10.38
N ALA A 86 21.72 12.32 9.73
CA ALA A 86 22.69 12.53 8.66
C ALA A 86 22.31 11.78 7.37
N PRO A 87 22.74 12.28 6.20
CA PRO A 87 22.50 11.62 4.94
C PRO A 87 23.36 10.36 4.78
N ASP A 88 22.99 9.53 3.79
CA ASP A 88 23.76 8.38 3.32
C ASP A 88 24.09 7.35 4.42
N VAL A 89 23.24 7.27 5.45
CA VAL A 89 23.33 6.29 6.52
C VAL A 89 22.71 4.97 6.06
N VAL A 90 23.41 3.85 6.32
CA VAL A 90 22.90 2.50 6.05
C VAL A 90 22.72 1.76 7.37
N ILE A 91 21.54 1.19 7.59
CA ILE A 91 21.24 0.30 8.73
C ILE A 91 20.83 -1.06 8.17
N ARG A 92 21.62 -2.10 8.43
CA ARG A 92 21.34 -3.42 7.86
C ARG A 92 21.68 -4.61 8.75
N ASN A 93 20.96 -5.70 8.53
CA ASN A 93 21.16 -6.99 9.19
C ASN A 93 21.10 -6.89 10.73
N LEU A 94 20.23 -6.03 11.26
CA LEU A 94 20.04 -5.83 12.71
C LEU A 94 18.65 -6.25 13.14
N THR A 95 18.52 -6.54 14.43
CA THR A 95 17.24 -6.50 15.12
C THR A 95 17.11 -5.16 15.86
N VAL A 96 16.00 -4.43 15.66
CA VAL A 96 15.72 -3.16 16.36
C VAL A 96 14.40 -3.26 17.12
N SER A 97 14.43 -3.04 18.43
CA SER A 97 13.25 -3.22 19.29
C SER A 97 13.21 -2.26 20.47
N GLY A 98 12.07 -2.23 21.15
CA GLY A 98 11.95 -1.57 22.46
C GLY A 98 11.88 -0.05 22.40
N SER A 99 11.38 0.55 21.31
CA SER A 99 11.01 1.97 21.32
C SER A 99 9.96 2.26 22.40
N GLY A 100 9.77 3.54 22.70
CA GLY A 100 8.56 4.00 23.40
C GLY A 100 7.29 3.74 22.60
N MET A 101 6.13 4.06 23.21
CA MET A 101 4.79 3.78 22.70
C MET A 101 3.95 5.03 22.42
N SER A 102 4.54 6.22 22.49
CA SER A 102 3.84 7.49 22.26
C SER A 102 3.72 7.78 20.76
N LEU A 103 2.49 7.70 20.23
CA LEU A 103 2.21 8.14 18.85
C LEU A 103 2.38 9.66 18.68
N PRO A 104 1.95 10.53 19.62
CA PRO A 104 2.16 11.97 19.52
C PRO A 104 3.65 12.37 19.54
N ASP A 105 4.48 11.70 20.33
CA ASP A 105 5.93 11.99 20.39
C ASP A 105 6.70 11.33 19.24
N MET A 106 5.99 10.63 18.36
CA MET A 106 6.54 9.90 17.21
C MET A 106 7.61 8.88 17.60
N ASP A 107 7.34 8.10 18.65
CA ASP A 107 8.21 7.00 19.04
C ASP A 107 8.31 5.97 17.92
N ALA A 108 9.53 5.51 17.64
CA ALA A 108 9.80 4.57 16.56
C ALA A 108 11.02 3.69 16.84
N GLY A 109 11.06 2.51 16.22
CA GLY A 109 12.25 1.67 16.20
C GLY A 109 13.40 2.37 15.47
N ILE A 110 13.14 2.80 14.24
CA ILE A 110 14.06 3.60 13.43
C ILE A 110 13.36 4.88 12.99
N TYR A 111 13.93 6.03 13.33
CA TYR A 111 13.42 7.35 12.98
C TYR A 111 14.42 8.06 12.07
N LEU A 112 13.98 8.47 10.89
CA LEU A 112 14.76 9.23 9.91
C LEU A 112 14.25 10.67 9.91
N GLU A 113 15.09 11.61 10.35
CA GLU A 113 14.81 13.05 10.30
C GLU A 113 14.88 13.59 8.86
N GLU A 114 14.45 14.83 8.66
CA GLU A 114 14.45 15.49 7.35
C GLU A 114 15.84 15.54 6.71
N THR A 115 16.88 15.63 7.53
CA THR A 115 18.29 15.65 7.09
C THR A 115 18.83 14.29 6.67
N ALA A 116 18.10 13.19 6.90
CA ALA A 116 18.52 11.83 6.60
C ALA A 116 18.31 11.43 5.12
N ALA A 117 18.73 12.30 4.19
CA ALA A 117 18.59 12.05 2.76
C ALA A 117 19.34 10.78 2.32
N ASN A 118 18.77 10.04 1.38
CA ASN A 118 19.31 8.77 0.85
C ASN A 118 19.55 7.67 1.90
N ALA A 119 19.03 7.80 3.13
CA ALA A 119 19.20 6.78 4.15
C ALA A 119 18.61 5.44 3.69
N LEU A 120 19.32 4.34 3.97
CA LEU A 120 18.95 2.99 3.58
C LEU A 120 18.75 2.12 4.82
N VAL A 121 17.50 1.72 5.06
CA VAL A 121 17.12 0.75 6.10
C VAL A 121 16.80 -0.57 5.42
N GLU A 122 17.70 -1.55 5.50
CA GLU A 122 17.56 -2.80 4.75
C GLU A 122 17.79 -4.08 5.54
N LYS A 123 17.03 -5.14 5.23
CA LYS A 123 17.28 -6.50 5.76
C LYS A 123 17.33 -6.58 7.29
N ASN A 124 16.52 -5.78 7.97
CA ASN A 124 16.41 -5.77 9.43
C ASN A 124 15.17 -6.52 9.93
N ASP A 125 15.23 -6.97 11.18
CA ASP A 125 14.08 -7.39 11.98
C ASP A 125 13.68 -6.23 12.90
N ILE A 126 12.57 -5.56 12.60
CA ILE A 126 12.10 -4.38 13.34
C ILE A 126 10.87 -4.79 14.15
N LEU A 127 11.07 -5.04 15.44
CA LEU A 127 10.14 -5.81 16.26
C LEU A 127 9.72 -5.02 17.50
N ASP A 128 8.44 -5.10 17.85
CA ASP A 128 7.92 -4.60 19.14
C ASP A 128 8.28 -3.11 19.39
N ASN A 129 8.01 -2.28 18.39
CA ASN A 129 8.11 -0.82 18.47
C ASN A 129 6.70 -0.19 18.33
N SER A 130 6.58 1.11 18.62
CA SER A 130 5.38 1.88 18.30
C SER A 130 5.18 1.94 16.79
N VAL A 131 5.99 2.76 16.11
CA VAL A 131 6.17 2.72 14.66
C VAL A 131 7.44 1.92 14.34
N GLY A 132 7.42 1.08 13.30
CA GLY A 132 8.60 0.34 12.88
C GLY A 132 9.69 1.27 12.34
N VAL A 133 9.41 1.89 11.18
CA VAL A 133 10.27 2.92 10.57
C VAL A 133 9.46 4.20 10.34
N TYR A 134 9.99 5.33 10.79
CA TYR A 134 9.37 6.64 10.59
C TYR A 134 10.25 7.49 9.69
N LEU A 135 9.74 7.90 8.53
CA LEU A 135 10.39 8.81 7.58
C LEU A 135 9.75 10.19 7.76
N HIS A 136 10.41 11.08 8.49
CA HIS A 136 9.91 12.43 8.74
C HIS A 136 10.72 13.45 7.94
N GLY A 137 10.32 13.69 6.70
CA GLY A 137 11.01 14.65 5.82
C GLY A 137 12.12 14.14 4.90
N PRO A 138 12.77 12.96 5.08
CA PRO A 138 13.98 12.67 4.33
C PRO A 138 13.67 12.53 2.83
N LYS A 139 14.59 13.04 2.01
CA LYS A 139 14.53 12.87 0.56
C LYS A 139 15.15 11.55 0.17
N ASP A 140 14.50 10.84 -0.76
CA ASP A 140 15.05 9.66 -1.42
C ASP A 140 15.49 8.54 -0.46
N ALA A 141 14.91 8.46 0.73
CA ALA A 141 15.19 7.38 1.68
C ALA A 141 14.56 6.05 1.21
N MET A 142 15.22 4.94 1.53
CA MET A 142 14.81 3.60 1.11
C MET A 142 14.64 2.68 2.33
N VAL A 143 13.44 2.13 2.47
CA VAL A 143 13.14 1.06 3.44
C VAL A 143 12.89 -0.22 2.67
N ARG A 144 13.82 -1.17 2.67
CA ARG A 144 13.69 -2.38 1.83
C ARG A 144 14.01 -3.71 2.52
N GLU A 145 13.30 -4.76 2.12
CA GLU A 145 13.59 -6.14 2.54
C GLU A 145 13.62 -6.34 4.07
N ASN A 146 12.91 -5.50 4.82
CA ASN A 146 12.80 -5.63 6.28
C ASN A 146 11.60 -6.51 6.65
N LYS A 147 11.71 -7.16 7.81
CA LYS A 147 10.57 -7.77 8.51
C LYS A 147 10.14 -6.83 9.63
N ILE A 148 8.94 -6.27 9.54
CA ILE A 148 8.42 -5.29 10.50
C ILE A 148 7.21 -5.88 11.21
N VAL A 149 7.31 -6.09 12.52
CA VAL A 149 6.26 -6.72 13.33
C VAL A 149 5.90 -5.83 14.51
N GLY A 150 4.68 -5.28 14.49
CA GLY A 150 4.14 -4.46 15.58
C GLY A 150 3.77 -5.26 16.82
N ASN A 151 3.35 -4.55 17.88
CA ASN A 151 2.95 -5.18 19.13
C ASN A 151 1.47 -5.63 19.10
N ALA A 152 1.28 -6.95 18.95
CA ALA A 152 -0.04 -7.57 18.88
C ALA A 152 -0.82 -7.55 20.22
N ALA A 153 -0.19 -7.26 21.36
CA ALA A 153 -0.85 -7.18 22.65
C ALA A 153 -1.67 -5.89 22.83
N LEU A 154 -1.37 -4.85 22.04
CA LEU A 154 -2.12 -3.59 22.07
C LEU A 154 -3.42 -3.65 21.27
N ARG A 155 -4.38 -2.78 21.59
CA ARG A 155 -5.55 -2.56 20.73
C ARG A 155 -5.09 -1.92 19.42
N VAL A 156 -5.77 -2.22 18.32
CA VAL A 156 -5.37 -1.75 16.98
C VAL A 156 -5.19 -0.22 16.91
N ASN A 157 -6.03 0.55 17.60
CA ASN A 157 -5.95 2.02 17.60
C ASN A 157 -4.74 2.57 18.39
N GLU A 158 -4.18 1.78 19.31
CA GLU A 158 -3.02 2.12 20.14
C GLU A 158 -1.70 1.72 19.47
N ARG A 159 -1.76 0.88 18.42
CA ARG A 159 -0.58 0.46 17.66
C ARG A 159 -0.11 1.59 16.74
N GLY A 160 1.20 1.71 16.55
CA GLY A 160 1.75 2.48 15.45
C GLY A 160 1.74 1.68 14.14
N ASN A 161 2.16 2.34 13.07
CA ASN A 161 2.21 1.75 11.74
C ASN A 161 3.52 0.98 11.52
N GLY A 162 3.55 0.07 10.54
CA GLY A 162 4.81 -0.58 10.16
C GLY A 162 5.83 0.45 9.64
N VAL A 163 5.43 1.21 8.62
CA VAL A 163 6.18 2.36 8.09
C VAL A 163 5.29 3.58 8.07
N THR A 164 5.76 4.69 8.62
CA THR A 164 5.12 6.01 8.48
C THR A 164 5.98 6.89 7.58
N VAL A 165 5.38 7.48 6.56
CA VAL A 165 6.01 8.41 5.63
C VAL A 165 5.32 9.76 5.77
N TRP A 166 6.05 10.78 6.20
CA TRP A 166 5.54 12.14 6.35
C TRP A 166 6.44 13.11 5.60
N ASN A 167 5.91 13.75 4.56
CA ASN A 167 6.64 14.75 3.77
C ASN A 167 8.04 14.31 3.32
N ALA A 168 8.20 13.04 2.93
CA ALA A 168 9.49 12.43 2.57
C ALA A 168 9.55 12.15 1.06
N PRO A 169 9.73 13.18 0.20
CA PRO A 169 9.59 13.04 -1.24
C PRO A 169 10.65 12.10 -1.83
N GLY A 170 10.27 11.35 -2.87
CA GLY A 170 11.18 10.39 -3.52
C GLY A 170 11.45 9.10 -2.72
N SER A 171 11.00 9.05 -1.46
CA SER A 171 11.24 7.90 -0.59
C SER A 171 10.50 6.65 -1.07
N GLN A 172 11.11 5.49 -0.82
CA GLN A 172 10.64 4.21 -1.31
C GLN A 172 10.53 3.18 -0.19
N VAL A 173 9.50 2.35 -0.26
CA VAL A 173 9.26 1.23 0.67
C VAL A 173 9.08 -0.04 -0.17
N VAL A 174 10.09 -0.91 -0.18
CA VAL A 174 10.20 -1.98 -1.20
C VAL A 174 10.46 -3.36 -0.60
N GLY A 175 9.64 -4.35 -0.94
CA GLY A 175 9.94 -5.75 -0.61
C GLY A 175 9.90 -6.07 0.89
N ASN A 176 9.22 -5.28 1.71
CA ASN A 176 9.12 -5.52 3.15
C ASN A 176 7.97 -6.51 3.47
N ASP A 177 8.11 -7.26 4.56
CA ASP A 177 7.03 -8.06 5.16
C ASP A 177 6.55 -7.36 6.45
N ILE A 178 5.32 -6.84 6.43
CA ILE A 178 4.81 -5.93 7.46
C ILE A 178 3.54 -6.52 8.09
N SER A 179 3.54 -6.67 9.42
CA SER A 179 2.41 -7.23 10.14
C SER A 179 2.24 -6.71 11.56
N GLN A 180 1.07 -6.98 12.14
CA GLN A 180 0.73 -6.73 13.55
C GLN A 180 0.80 -5.27 14.01
N GLY A 181 1.06 -4.31 13.12
CA GLY A 181 0.87 -2.88 13.36
C GLY A 181 -0.59 -2.44 13.20
N ARG A 182 -0.84 -1.14 13.27
CA ARG A 182 -2.14 -0.54 12.91
C ARG A 182 -2.34 -0.56 11.41
N ASP A 183 -1.53 0.18 10.67
CA ASP A 183 -1.46 0.17 9.20
C ASP A 183 -0.08 -0.34 8.76
N GLY A 184 0.01 -0.90 7.55
CA GLY A 184 1.26 -1.38 6.97
C GLY A 184 2.18 -0.21 6.61
N ILE A 185 1.83 0.51 5.55
CA ILE A 185 2.42 1.81 5.18
C ILE A 185 1.37 2.89 5.35
N PHE A 186 1.68 3.91 6.15
CA PHE A 186 0.90 5.14 6.25
C PHE A 186 1.70 6.30 5.65
N SER A 187 1.24 6.86 4.54
CA SER A 187 1.86 8.01 3.89
C SER A 187 0.98 9.23 4.03
N ASN A 188 1.56 10.34 4.49
CA ASN A 188 0.87 11.61 4.60
C ASN A 188 1.67 12.77 3.99
N ALA A 189 0.99 13.60 3.22
CA ALA A 189 1.53 14.85 2.65
C ALA A 189 2.89 14.65 1.96
N SER A 190 2.99 13.69 1.04
CA SER A 190 4.24 13.33 0.36
C SER A 190 4.05 13.16 -1.15
N THR A 191 5.15 12.98 -1.89
CA THR A 191 5.14 12.99 -3.36
C THR A 191 6.31 12.21 -3.96
N PHE A 192 6.13 11.69 -5.18
CA PHE A 192 7.14 10.91 -5.90
C PHE A 192 7.58 9.64 -5.15
N ASN A 193 6.70 9.06 -4.35
CA ASN A 193 7.00 7.87 -3.57
C ASN A 193 6.70 6.59 -4.35
N ILE A 194 7.47 5.53 -4.05
CA ILE A 194 7.25 4.20 -4.63
C ILE A 194 7.09 3.17 -3.52
N TYR A 195 5.91 2.56 -3.42
CA TYR A 195 5.65 1.44 -2.51
C TYR A 195 5.45 0.18 -3.32
N LYS A 196 6.46 -0.69 -3.34
CA LYS A 196 6.54 -1.80 -4.30
C LYS A 196 6.84 -3.15 -3.67
N GLY A 197 6.12 -4.19 -4.09
CA GLY A 197 6.48 -5.58 -3.78
C GLY A 197 6.42 -5.93 -2.28
N ASN A 198 5.71 -5.13 -1.47
CA ASN A 198 5.58 -5.40 -0.04
C ASN A 198 4.48 -6.42 0.22
N ARG A 199 4.64 -7.19 1.30
CA ARG A 199 3.66 -8.15 1.78
C ARG A 199 3.07 -7.67 3.10
N PHE A 200 1.74 -7.71 3.21
CA PHE A 200 1.00 -7.20 4.36
C PHE A 200 0.02 -8.22 4.89
N HIS A 201 0.01 -8.43 6.20
CA HIS A 201 -1.00 -9.25 6.86
C HIS A 201 -1.23 -8.82 8.32
N ASN A 202 -2.41 -9.09 8.87
CA ASN A 202 -2.79 -8.67 10.23
C ASN A 202 -2.64 -7.16 10.48
N VAL A 203 -2.95 -6.34 9.48
CA VAL A 203 -3.04 -4.87 9.62
C VAL A 203 -4.44 -4.39 9.26
N ARG A 204 -4.79 -3.19 9.71
CA ARG A 204 -6.03 -2.52 9.33
C ARG A 204 -5.96 -2.17 7.85
N PHE A 205 -5.02 -1.31 7.45
CA PHE A 205 -4.79 -0.95 6.04
C PHE A 205 -3.41 -1.42 5.59
N ALA A 206 -3.29 -2.11 4.45
CA ALA A 206 -1.97 -2.49 3.94
C ALA A 206 -1.19 -1.26 3.45
N VAL A 207 -1.81 -0.43 2.61
CA VAL A 207 -1.31 0.90 2.24
C VAL A 207 -2.39 1.94 2.48
N HIS A 208 -2.04 3.00 3.19
CA HIS A 208 -2.92 4.10 3.55
C HIS A 208 -2.31 5.43 3.12
N TYR A 209 -2.86 6.05 2.08
CA TYR A 209 -2.48 7.37 1.62
C TYR A 209 -3.37 8.42 2.23
N MET A 210 -2.76 9.53 2.62
CA MET A 210 -3.40 10.81 2.90
C MET A 210 -2.60 11.89 2.17
N TYR A 211 -3.20 12.62 1.23
CA TYR A 211 -2.50 13.72 0.54
C TYR A 211 -1.15 13.31 -0.09
N THR A 212 -1.07 12.10 -0.67
CA THR A 212 0.17 11.58 -1.26
C THR A 212 0.03 11.54 -2.77
N ASN A 213 0.62 12.54 -3.44
CA ASN A 213 0.41 12.80 -4.87
C ASN A 213 1.55 12.26 -5.72
N ASP A 214 1.34 12.10 -7.03
CA ASP A 214 2.42 11.77 -7.97
C ASP A 214 3.24 10.53 -7.55
N SER A 215 2.57 9.54 -6.97
CA SER A 215 3.19 8.39 -6.29
C SER A 215 2.61 7.07 -6.76
N GLU A 216 3.33 5.98 -6.53
CA GLU A 216 3.01 4.67 -7.07
C GLU A 216 2.90 3.57 -5.99
N VAL A 217 1.84 2.77 -6.08
CA VAL A 217 1.60 1.55 -5.30
C VAL A 217 1.59 0.36 -6.26
N ILE A 218 2.64 -0.45 -6.22
CA ILE A 218 2.97 -1.39 -7.30
C ILE A 218 3.23 -2.81 -6.78
N ASP A 219 2.64 -3.83 -7.39
CA ASP A 219 2.98 -5.25 -7.17
C ASP A 219 2.97 -5.68 -5.68
N ASN A 220 2.18 -5.02 -4.82
CA ASN A 220 2.08 -5.35 -3.41
C ASN A 220 1.08 -6.49 -3.20
N ILE A 221 1.22 -7.20 -2.07
CA ILE A 221 0.35 -8.32 -1.69
C ILE A 221 -0.27 -8.04 -0.32
N SER A 222 -1.60 -7.94 -0.26
CA SER A 222 -2.38 -7.79 0.97
C SER A 222 -3.20 -9.04 1.26
N ILE A 223 -3.06 -9.61 2.45
CA ILE A 223 -3.69 -10.88 2.82
C ILE A 223 -4.44 -10.72 4.15
N GLY A 224 -5.75 -10.93 4.14
CA GLY A 224 -6.57 -10.98 5.37
C GLY A 224 -6.69 -9.66 6.13
N ASN A 225 -6.37 -8.53 5.49
CA ASN A 225 -6.41 -7.19 6.11
C ASN A 225 -7.83 -6.59 6.07
N ASN A 226 -8.08 -5.49 6.79
CA ASN A 226 -9.42 -4.87 6.74
C ASN A 226 -9.66 -4.16 5.40
N ILE A 227 -8.75 -3.29 4.99
CA ILE A 227 -8.70 -2.70 3.64
C ILE A 227 -7.30 -2.97 3.08
N ALA A 228 -7.19 -3.38 1.82
CA ALA A 228 -5.88 -3.55 1.23
C ALA A 228 -5.27 -2.18 0.87
N TYR A 229 -5.86 -1.47 -0.10
CA TYR A 229 -5.28 -0.23 -0.62
C TYR A 229 -6.23 0.94 -0.39
N ALA A 230 -5.99 1.70 0.68
CA ALA A 230 -6.74 2.89 1.06
C ALA A 230 -6.12 4.17 0.48
N MET A 231 -6.55 4.56 -0.71
CA MET A 231 -6.04 5.75 -1.41
C MET A 231 -6.94 6.94 -1.09
N MET A 232 -6.44 7.93 -0.35
CA MET A 232 -7.25 9.08 0.09
C MET A 232 -6.62 10.43 -0.23
N PHE A 233 -7.46 11.37 -0.66
CA PHE A 233 -7.13 12.78 -0.90
C PHE A 233 -5.89 12.99 -1.79
N SER A 234 -5.74 12.16 -2.81
CA SER A 234 -4.50 12.05 -3.57
C SER A 234 -4.75 12.27 -5.07
N ASP A 235 -3.73 12.71 -5.78
CA ASP A 235 -3.83 13.14 -7.17
C ASP A 235 -2.66 12.60 -7.99
N ARG A 236 -2.93 12.22 -9.24
CA ARG A 236 -1.92 11.66 -10.17
C ARG A 236 -1.15 10.46 -9.61
N ILE A 237 -1.84 9.56 -8.91
CA ILE A 237 -1.24 8.32 -8.41
C ILE A 237 -1.41 7.16 -9.39
N LYS A 238 -0.54 6.15 -9.27
CA LYS A 238 -0.66 4.88 -10.00
C LYS A 238 -0.78 3.72 -9.03
N VAL A 239 -1.88 2.98 -9.11
CA VAL A 239 -2.13 1.77 -8.31
C VAL A 239 -2.20 0.60 -9.26
N ARG A 240 -1.09 -0.16 -9.37
CA ARG A 240 -0.97 -1.19 -10.41
C ARG A 240 -0.39 -2.52 -9.96
N GLY A 241 -0.90 -3.60 -10.55
CA GLY A 241 -0.37 -4.95 -10.33
C GLY A 241 -0.50 -5.48 -8.90
N ASN A 242 -1.29 -4.82 -8.05
CA ASN A 242 -1.43 -5.21 -6.66
C ASN A 242 -2.43 -6.36 -6.50
N ILE A 243 -2.21 -7.19 -5.47
CA ILE A 243 -3.04 -8.34 -5.16
C ILE A 243 -3.62 -8.20 -3.76
N ALA A 244 -4.94 -8.28 -3.64
CA ALA A 244 -5.62 -8.36 -2.36
C ALA A 244 -6.42 -9.66 -2.26
N VAL A 245 -6.19 -10.42 -1.19
CA VAL A 245 -6.90 -11.67 -0.90
C VAL A 245 -7.57 -11.58 0.45
N MET A 246 -8.87 -11.89 0.49
CA MET A 246 -9.65 -11.96 1.73
C MET A 246 -9.66 -10.64 2.52
N SER A 247 -9.86 -9.52 1.81
CA SER A 247 -9.99 -8.21 2.49
C SER A 247 -11.34 -8.10 3.18
N ARG A 248 -11.39 -7.75 4.47
CA ARG A 248 -12.67 -7.72 5.21
C ARG A 248 -13.69 -6.77 4.58
N ASP A 249 -13.26 -5.53 4.32
CA ASP A 249 -14.16 -4.45 3.90
C ASP A 249 -13.97 -4.12 2.43
N GLN A 250 -12.74 -3.78 2.02
CA GLN A 250 -12.47 -3.19 0.70
C GLN A 250 -11.13 -3.68 0.14
N GLY A 251 -11.10 -4.07 -1.13
CA GLY A 251 -9.84 -4.33 -1.84
C GLY A 251 -9.13 -3.01 -2.13
N ILE A 252 -9.72 -2.21 -3.00
CA ILE A 252 -9.23 -0.86 -3.30
C ILE A 252 -10.28 0.17 -2.88
N MET A 253 -9.84 1.18 -2.13
CA MET A 253 -10.63 2.36 -1.79
C MET A 253 -10.02 3.60 -2.47
N LEU A 254 -10.86 4.31 -3.23
CA LEU A 254 -10.54 5.61 -3.81
C LEU A 254 -11.44 6.66 -3.15
N ASN A 255 -10.89 7.47 -2.27
CA ASN A 255 -11.65 8.52 -1.57
C ASN A 255 -11.03 9.89 -1.85
N TYR A 256 -11.70 10.76 -2.62
CA TYR A 256 -11.09 12.00 -3.13
C TYR A 256 -9.79 11.73 -3.91
N VAL A 257 -9.79 10.70 -4.77
CA VAL A 257 -8.65 10.39 -5.65
C VAL A 257 -8.94 10.90 -7.06
N ASN A 258 -8.02 11.67 -7.65
CA ASN A 258 -8.25 12.30 -8.94
C ASN A 258 -7.10 12.09 -9.93
N ARG A 259 -7.41 12.16 -11.24
CA ARG A 259 -6.42 12.09 -12.35
C ARG A 259 -5.43 10.93 -12.21
N SER A 260 -5.90 9.81 -11.68
CA SER A 260 -5.08 8.67 -11.28
C SER A 260 -5.40 7.43 -12.10
N GLU A 261 -4.47 6.47 -12.08
CA GLU A 261 -4.58 5.21 -12.81
C GLU A 261 -4.66 4.04 -11.82
N VAL A 262 -5.69 3.20 -11.98
CA VAL A 262 -5.88 1.98 -11.20
C VAL A 262 -5.96 0.82 -12.18
N GLN A 263 -4.87 0.08 -12.32
CA GLN A 263 -4.75 -0.90 -13.40
C GLN A 263 -4.20 -2.26 -12.99
N ASP A 264 -4.65 -3.30 -13.69
CA ASP A 264 -4.07 -4.65 -13.60
C ASP A 264 -4.05 -5.23 -12.16
N ASN A 265 -4.86 -4.72 -11.24
CA ASN A 265 -4.93 -5.24 -9.87
C ASN A 265 -5.82 -6.49 -9.81
N VAL A 266 -5.53 -7.41 -8.89
CA VAL A 266 -6.32 -8.62 -8.65
C VAL A 266 -6.89 -8.56 -7.24
N ILE A 267 -8.21 -8.45 -7.12
CA ILE A 267 -8.91 -8.48 -5.85
C ILE A 267 -9.78 -9.72 -5.78
N TYR A 268 -9.49 -10.58 -4.81
CA TYR A 268 -10.20 -11.83 -4.59
C TYR A 268 -10.78 -11.87 -3.19
N HIS A 269 -12.10 -11.99 -3.10
CA HIS A 269 -12.88 -11.95 -1.85
C HIS A 269 -12.67 -10.66 -1.04
N ALA A 270 -13.61 -9.72 -1.19
CA ALA A 270 -13.74 -8.56 -0.32
C ALA A 270 -15.20 -8.16 -0.10
N GLY A 271 -15.46 -7.35 0.94
CA GLY A 271 -16.76 -6.68 1.08
C GLY A 271 -17.10 -5.83 -0.14
N LYS A 272 -16.11 -5.08 -0.66
CA LYS A 272 -16.18 -4.35 -1.92
C LYS A 272 -14.84 -4.54 -2.64
N CYS A 273 -14.86 -5.03 -3.86
CA CYS A 273 -13.63 -5.19 -4.64
C CYS A 273 -13.00 -3.81 -4.92
N LEU A 274 -13.83 -2.88 -5.40
CA LEU A 274 -13.51 -1.46 -5.56
C LEU A 274 -14.57 -0.59 -4.87
N PHE A 275 -14.14 0.36 -4.05
CA PHE A 275 -14.99 1.42 -3.51
C PHE A 275 -14.48 2.78 -3.98
N ALA A 276 -15.35 3.60 -4.56
CA ALA A 276 -15.01 4.94 -5.01
C ALA A 276 -15.96 6.00 -4.41
N TYR A 277 -15.37 7.03 -3.80
CA TYR A 277 -16.08 8.17 -3.24
C TYR A 277 -15.42 9.46 -3.73
N ASN A 278 -16.19 10.29 -4.44
CA ASN A 278 -15.70 11.55 -5.02
C ASN A 278 -14.37 11.41 -5.77
N ALA A 279 -14.29 10.45 -6.69
CA ALA A 279 -13.05 10.07 -7.37
C ALA A 279 -13.15 10.36 -8.87
N ASN A 280 -12.59 11.49 -9.32
CA ASN A 280 -12.87 12.07 -10.63
C ASN A 280 -11.68 12.01 -11.59
N ASN A 281 -11.98 11.95 -12.89
CA ASN A 281 -11.01 11.94 -13.98
C ASN A 281 -9.96 10.81 -13.87
N ASN A 282 -10.34 9.67 -13.28
CA ASN A 282 -9.46 8.53 -13.14
C ASN A 282 -9.58 7.57 -14.33
N ARG A 283 -8.58 6.72 -14.53
CA ARG A 283 -8.63 5.59 -15.46
C ARG A 283 -8.54 4.30 -14.66
N ILE A 284 -9.58 3.48 -14.72
CA ILE A 284 -9.66 2.23 -13.98
C ILE A 284 -9.81 1.10 -14.99
N PHE A 285 -8.75 0.33 -15.23
CA PHE A 285 -8.75 -0.62 -16.35
C PHE A 285 -7.93 -1.87 -16.12
N GLY A 286 -8.28 -2.96 -16.81
CA GLY A 286 -7.53 -4.22 -16.72
C GLY A 286 -7.60 -4.93 -15.37
N ASN A 287 -8.42 -4.45 -14.41
CA ASN A 287 -8.48 -5.04 -13.08
C ASN A 287 -9.34 -6.30 -13.05
N HIS A 288 -9.01 -7.24 -12.16
CA HIS A 288 -9.75 -8.48 -11.93
C HIS A 288 -10.41 -8.44 -10.55
N PHE A 289 -11.73 -8.38 -10.53
CA PHE A 289 -12.56 -8.25 -9.33
C PHE A 289 -13.44 -9.49 -9.17
N GLU A 290 -13.05 -10.38 -8.26
CA GLU A 290 -13.64 -11.71 -8.15
C GLU A 290 -14.16 -12.04 -6.74
N GLN A 291 -15.36 -12.64 -6.69
CA GLN A 291 -15.98 -13.19 -5.48
C GLN A 291 -16.10 -12.18 -4.31
N CYS A 292 -16.32 -10.92 -4.64
CA CYS A 292 -16.64 -9.87 -3.67
C CYS A 292 -18.15 -9.80 -3.40
N LYS A 293 -18.55 -9.30 -2.21
CA LYS A 293 -19.98 -8.98 -1.97
C LYS A 293 -20.48 -7.88 -2.90
N THR A 294 -19.60 -6.95 -3.28
CA THR A 294 -19.86 -5.99 -4.34
C THR A 294 -18.61 -5.83 -5.22
N GLY A 295 -18.75 -5.94 -6.54
CA GLY A 295 -17.66 -5.75 -7.49
C GLY A 295 -17.13 -4.30 -7.45
N ILE A 296 -17.99 -3.35 -7.79
CA ILE A 296 -17.70 -1.91 -7.66
C ILE A 296 -18.85 -1.20 -6.95
N HIS A 297 -18.52 -0.45 -5.89
CA HIS A 297 -19.46 0.44 -5.22
C HIS A 297 -18.94 1.86 -5.32
N PHE A 298 -19.75 2.75 -5.88
CA PHE A 298 -19.39 4.15 -5.97
C PHE A 298 -20.56 5.05 -5.60
N THR A 299 -20.22 6.17 -4.96
CA THR A 299 -21.16 7.17 -4.47
C THR A 299 -20.51 8.55 -4.54
N ALA A 300 -21.33 9.59 -4.66
CA ALA A 300 -20.91 10.94 -5.06
C ALA A 300 -20.30 10.98 -6.49
N ALA A 301 -19.75 12.13 -6.88
CA ALA A 301 -19.25 12.37 -8.24
C ALA A 301 -18.07 11.42 -8.58
N ILE A 302 -18.13 10.82 -9.77
CA ILE A 302 -17.02 10.10 -10.40
C ILE A 302 -16.82 10.63 -11.83
N GLU A 303 -16.97 11.95 -11.97
CA GLU A 303 -17.04 12.62 -13.26
C GLU A 303 -15.74 12.45 -14.05
N GLY A 304 -15.87 12.16 -15.34
CA GLY A 304 -14.73 11.92 -16.23
C GLY A 304 -13.91 10.68 -15.91
N THR A 305 -14.31 9.85 -14.94
CA THR A 305 -13.66 8.57 -14.66
C THR A 305 -14.07 7.53 -15.70
N LYS A 306 -13.07 6.85 -16.27
CA LYS A 306 -13.22 5.82 -17.31
C LYS A 306 -13.01 4.44 -16.69
N LEU A 307 -13.90 3.51 -17.01
CA LEU A 307 -13.87 2.13 -16.52
C LEU A 307 -13.97 1.17 -17.71
N THR A 308 -12.86 0.57 -18.12
CA THR A 308 -12.78 -0.31 -19.30
C THR A 308 -11.86 -1.51 -19.06
N ASP A 309 -12.05 -2.60 -19.80
CA ASP A 309 -11.21 -3.81 -19.75
C ASP A 309 -11.11 -4.45 -18.34
N ASN A 310 -12.03 -4.14 -17.42
CA ASN A 310 -12.06 -4.81 -16.12
C ASN A 310 -12.87 -6.10 -16.20
N SER A 311 -12.52 -7.08 -15.37
CA SER A 311 -13.24 -8.34 -15.25
C SER A 311 -13.96 -8.41 -13.90
N PHE A 312 -15.29 -8.39 -13.91
CA PHE A 312 -16.14 -8.54 -12.74
C PHE A 312 -16.73 -9.96 -12.70
N ILE A 313 -16.18 -10.81 -11.83
CA ILE A 313 -16.42 -12.26 -11.86
C ILE A 313 -17.03 -12.76 -10.55
N ASN A 314 -18.20 -13.38 -10.64
CA ASN A 314 -18.87 -14.08 -9.53
C ASN A 314 -19.01 -13.23 -8.26
N ASN A 315 -19.17 -11.91 -8.40
CA ASN A 315 -19.50 -11.05 -7.27
C ASN A 315 -20.99 -11.21 -6.92
N GLU A 316 -21.37 -11.06 -5.65
CA GLU A 316 -22.78 -11.17 -5.27
C GLU A 316 -23.65 -10.06 -5.87
N SER A 317 -23.06 -8.87 -6.06
CA SER A 317 -23.60 -7.74 -6.82
C SER A 317 -22.46 -7.15 -7.62
N GLN A 318 -22.58 -7.04 -8.94
CA GLN A 318 -21.48 -6.50 -9.74
C GLN A 318 -21.26 -5.02 -9.48
N VAL A 319 -22.34 -4.25 -9.45
CA VAL A 319 -22.30 -2.80 -9.25
C VAL A 319 -23.24 -2.41 -8.11
N LYS A 320 -22.85 -1.37 -7.38
CA LYS A 320 -23.73 -0.58 -6.52
C LYS A 320 -23.51 0.90 -6.83
N TYR A 321 -24.50 1.52 -7.44
CA TYR A 321 -24.49 2.92 -7.83
C TYR A 321 -25.45 3.76 -7.00
N VAL A 322 -24.97 4.91 -6.51
CA VAL A 322 -25.79 5.89 -5.77
C VAL A 322 -25.59 7.29 -6.37
N SER A 323 -26.24 7.59 -7.50
CA SER A 323 -26.40 8.94 -8.08
C SER A 323 -27.51 8.94 -9.15
N THR A 324 -27.87 10.12 -9.66
CA THR A 324 -28.94 10.36 -10.65
C THR A 324 -28.43 10.56 -12.07
N CYS A 325 -27.11 10.55 -12.29
CA CYS A 325 -26.51 10.72 -13.63
C CYS A 325 -26.53 9.40 -14.42
N PHE A 326 -26.51 9.50 -15.75
CA PHE A 326 -26.24 8.38 -16.64
C PHE A 326 -24.74 8.31 -16.95
N LEU A 327 -24.18 7.10 -16.84
CA LEU A 327 -22.77 6.83 -17.14
C LEU A 327 -22.68 5.65 -18.10
N ASP A 328 -21.91 5.81 -19.17
CA ASP A 328 -21.50 4.71 -20.05
C ASP A 328 -20.06 4.30 -19.69
N TRP A 329 -19.86 3.04 -19.33
CA TRP A 329 -18.58 2.43 -19.02
C TRP A 329 -18.04 1.65 -20.21
N SER A 330 -18.08 2.32 -21.36
CA SER A 330 -17.40 1.92 -22.57
C SER A 330 -16.67 3.12 -23.15
N GLU A 331 -15.49 2.88 -23.73
CA GLU A 331 -14.69 3.88 -24.40
C GLU A 331 -14.00 3.25 -25.61
N ASP A 332 -13.91 3.99 -26.71
CA ASP A 332 -13.28 3.55 -27.96
C ASP A 332 -13.74 2.16 -28.43
N GLY A 333 -15.04 1.89 -28.24
CA GLY A 333 -15.67 0.64 -28.65
C GLY A 333 -15.47 -0.53 -27.68
N ARG A 334 -14.90 -0.33 -26.48
CA ARG A 334 -14.64 -1.40 -25.51
C ARG A 334 -15.16 -1.05 -24.12
N GLY A 335 -15.79 -2.02 -23.47
CA GLY A 335 -16.29 -1.93 -22.11
C GLY A 335 -15.58 -2.91 -21.17
N ASN A 336 -16.34 -3.56 -20.29
CA ASN A 336 -15.86 -4.46 -19.25
C ASN A 336 -16.45 -5.87 -19.43
N TYR A 337 -15.83 -6.86 -18.81
CA TYR A 337 -16.38 -8.21 -18.72
C TYR A 337 -17.21 -8.37 -17.44
N TRP A 338 -18.40 -8.96 -17.58
CA TRP A 338 -19.36 -9.18 -16.50
C TRP A 338 -19.82 -10.63 -16.52
N SER A 339 -19.50 -11.41 -15.50
CA SER A 339 -19.79 -12.86 -15.49
C SER A 339 -21.27 -13.23 -15.47
N ASP A 340 -22.14 -12.29 -15.10
CA ASP A 340 -23.61 -12.41 -15.05
C ASP A 340 -24.28 -11.85 -16.31
N ASN A 341 -23.51 -11.35 -17.27
CA ASN A 341 -24.02 -10.84 -18.53
C ASN A 341 -24.25 -12.00 -19.52
N SER A 342 -25.50 -12.20 -19.93
CA SER A 342 -25.92 -13.29 -20.81
C SER A 342 -26.08 -12.85 -22.27
N THR A 343 -25.19 -11.97 -22.75
CA THR A 343 -25.27 -11.43 -24.12
C THR A 343 -24.78 -12.41 -25.16
N PHE A 344 -25.22 -12.22 -26.39
CA PHE A 344 -24.70 -12.89 -27.57
C PHE A 344 -23.71 -11.97 -28.28
N ASP A 345 -22.86 -12.59 -29.08
CA ASP A 345 -21.88 -11.97 -29.97
C ASP A 345 -22.05 -12.68 -31.32
N LEU A 346 -22.98 -12.17 -32.13
CA LEU A 346 -23.40 -12.80 -33.38
C LEU A 346 -22.43 -12.52 -34.52
N ASP A 347 -21.71 -11.40 -34.47
CA ASP A 347 -20.72 -11.02 -35.50
C ASP A 347 -19.29 -11.51 -35.18
N GLY A 348 -19.06 -12.01 -33.96
CA GLY A 348 -17.83 -12.67 -33.54
C GLY A 348 -16.69 -11.70 -33.23
N ASP A 349 -16.98 -10.44 -32.95
CA ASP A 349 -15.97 -9.40 -32.68
C ASP A 349 -15.44 -9.42 -31.24
N GLY A 350 -16.02 -10.25 -30.36
CA GLY A 350 -15.66 -10.40 -28.97
C GLY A 350 -16.34 -9.41 -28.02
N ILE A 351 -17.30 -8.62 -28.52
CA ILE A 351 -18.12 -7.66 -27.79
C ILE A 351 -19.58 -8.15 -27.82
N GLY A 352 -20.31 -7.95 -26.73
CA GLY A 352 -21.72 -8.31 -26.67
C GLY A 352 -22.59 -7.36 -27.51
N ASP A 353 -23.49 -7.93 -28.31
CA ASP A 353 -24.43 -7.21 -29.18
C ASP A 353 -25.42 -6.31 -28.40
N ASN A 354 -25.63 -6.60 -27.12
CA ASN A 354 -26.52 -5.84 -26.25
C ASN A 354 -25.74 -5.20 -25.10
N ALA A 355 -26.07 -3.94 -24.81
CA ALA A 355 -25.48 -3.21 -23.69
C ALA A 355 -25.85 -3.83 -22.33
N TYR A 356 -24.87 -3.99 -21.45
CA TYR A 356 -25.06 -4.43 -20.08
C TYR A 356 -25.53 -3.24 -19.20
N ARG A 357 -26.50 -3.48 -18.33
CA ARG A 357 -27.07 -2.45 -17.45
C ARG A 357 -27.16 -2.96 -16.03
N PRO A 358 -26.08 -2.79 -15.25
CA PRO A 358 -26.13 -3.09 -13.83
C PRO A 358 -26.83 -1.94 -13.13
N ASN A 359 -27.79 -2.23 -12.23
CA ASN A 359 -28.60 -1.28 -11.45
C ASN A 359 -29.94 -0.85 -12.10
N GLY A 360 -30.63 -1.77 -12.78
CA GLY A 360 -32.03 -1.54 -13.17
C GLY A 360 -32.98 -1.49 -11.96
N ILE A 361 -34.25 -1.12 -12.17
CA ILE A 361 -35.34 -1.18 -11.15
C ILE A 361 -35.36 -2.55 -10.43
N THR A 362 -35.10 -3.63 -11.17
CA THR A 362 -35.01 -4.99 -10.62
C THR A 362 -33.88 -5.17 -9.62
N ASP A 363 -32.72 -4.55 -9.86
CA ASP A 363 -31.59 -4.56 -8.92
C ASP A 363 -31.87 -3.71 -7.68
N GLN A 364 -32.58 -2.58 -7.81
CA GLN A 364 -33.03 -1.78 -6.66
C GLN A 364 -33.98 -2.57 -5.76
N ILE A 365 -34.85 -3.41 -6.33
CA ILE A 365 -35.73 -4.31 -5.58
C ILE A 365 -34.89 -5.35 -4.85
N ILE A 366 -33.90 -5.96 -5.52
CA ILE A 366 -32.98 -6.92 -4.89
C ILE A 366 -32.21 -6.28 -3.72
N TRP A 367 -31.80 -5.02 -3.85
CA TRP A 367 -31.13 -4.30 -2.75
C TRP A 367 -32.04 -4.05 -1.55
N ARG A 368 -33.31 -3.73 -1.78
CA ARG A 368 -34.30 -3.50 -0.71
C ARG A 368 -34.81 -4.81 -0.10
N ALA A 369 -34.89 -5.87 -0.89
CA ALA A 369 -35.39 -7.18 -0.48
C ALA A 369 -34.49 -8.30 -1.03
N PRO A 370 -33.41 -8.66 -0.31
CA PRO A 370 -32.45 -9.68 -0.77
C PRO A 370 -33.08 -11.04 -1.10
N VAL A 371 -34.19 -11.42 -0.44
CA VAL A 371 -34.95 -12.65 -0.71
C VAL A 371 -35.54 -12.70 -2.13
N ALA A 372 -35.70 -11.55 -2.79
CA ALA A 372 -36.19 -11.48 -4.17
C ALA A 372 -35.19 -12.04 -5.20
N ARG A 373 -33.92 -12.32 -4.82
CA ARG A 373 -32.94 -12.99 -5.71
C ARG A 373 -33.45 -14.34 -6.23
N LEU A 374 -34.30 -15.04 -5.49
CA LEU A 374 -34.90 -16.32 -5.93
C LEU A 374 -35.78 -16.17 -7.18
N LEU A 375 -36.25 -14.94 -7.46
CA LEU A 375 -37.15 -14.64 -8.57
C LEU A 375 -36.42 -14.03 -9.78
N ILE A 376 -35.08 -13.90 -9.74
CA ILE A 376 -34.32 -13.15 -10.75
C ILE A 376 -34.43 -13.76 -12.16
N ASN A 377 -34.63 -15.07 -12.24
CA ASN A 377 -34.85 -15.82 -13.48
C ASN A 377 -36.35 -16.08 -13.76
N SER A 378 -37.25 -15.42 -13.02
CA SER A 378 -38.69 -15.58 -13.24
C SER A 378 -39.14 -14.87 -14.53
N PRO A 379 -40.20 -15.37 -15.20
CA PRO A 379 -40.79 -14.70 -16.34
C PRO A 379 -41.21 -13.25 -16.05
N ALA A 380 -41.68 -12.97 -14.83
CA ALA A 380 -42.08 -11.62 -14.41
C ALA A 380 -40.90 -10.64 -14.40
N VAL A 381 -39.74 -11.04 -13.88
CA VAL A 381 -38.52 -10.21 -13.91
C VAL A 381 -38.02 -10.01 -15.34
N SER A 382 -38.17 -11.02 -16.20
CA SER A 382 -37.80 -10.94 -17.62
C SER A 382 -38.67 -9.92 -18.39
N ILE A 383 -39.98 -9.89 -18.13
CA ILE A 383 -40.89 -8.89 -18.72
C ILE A 383 -40.53 -7.48 -18.27
N VAL A 384 -40.20 -7.30 -16.98
CA VAL A 384 -39.76 -5.99 -16.45
C VAL A 384 -38.45 -5.56 -17.12
N LYS A 385 -37.45 -6.44 -17.22
CA LYS A 385 -36.19 -6.15 -17.92
C LYS A 385 -36.41 -5.81 -19.39
N TRP A 386 -37.28 -6.54 -20.10
CA TRP A 386 -37.66 -6.25 -21.48
C TRP A 386 -38.33 -4.87 -21.60
N ALA A 387 -39.32 -4.57 -20.76
CA ALA A 387 -39.99 -3.27 -20.77
C ALA A 387 -39.00 -2.12 -20.51
N GLN A 388 -38.05 -2.30 -19.58
CA GLN A 388 -37.00 -1.31 -19.34
C GLN A 388 -36.06 -1.11 -20.54
N SER A 389 -35.81 -2.16 -21.33
CA SER A 389 -35.01 -2.03 -22.57
C SER A 389 -35.72 -1.18 -23.63
N GLN A 390 -37.05 -1.21 -23.67
CA GLN A 390 -37.86 -0.49 -24.66
C GLN A 390 -38.13 0.97 -24.27
N PHE A 391 -38.07 1.30 -22.98
CA PHE A 391 -38.32 2.65 -22.46
C PHE A 391 -37.19 3.17 -21.57
N PRO A 392 -36.01 3.54 -22.12
CA PRO A 392 -34.88 4.02 -21.31
C PRO A 392 -35.12 5.37 -20.61
N ALA A 393 -36.00 6.21 -21.18
CA ALA A 393 -36.21 7.60 -20.76
C ALA A 393 -36.91 7.79 -19.40
N ILE A 394 -37.38 6.71 -18.76
CA ILE A 394 -38.09 6.75 -17.46
C ILE A 394 -37.22 6.35 -16.27
N MET A 395 -35.91 6.12 -16.46
CA MET A 395 -35.00 5.71 -15.39
C MET A 395 -34.34 6.92 -14.68
N PRO A 396 -34.32 6.98 -13.34
CA PRO A 396 -33.65 8.03 -12.59
C PRO A 396 -32.13 7.79 -12.56
N GLY A 397 -31.45 8.03 -13.69
CA GLY A 397 -30.02 7.75 -13.86
C GLY A 397 -29.69 6.25 -13.92
N GLY A 398 -28.43 5.93 -14.15
CA GLY A 398 -27.98 4.54 -14.21
C GLY A 398 -26.61 4.36 -14.84
N VAL A 399 -26.06 3.17 -14.64
CA VAL A 399 -24.83 2.75 -15.31
C VAL A 399 -25.22 1.85 -16.46
N MET A 400 -24.56 2.03 -17.59
CA MET A 400 -24.59 1.15 -18.72
C MET A 400 -23.16 0.85 -19.15
N ASP A 401 -22.94 -0.32 -19.71
CA ASP A 401 -21.76 -0.64 -20.49
C ASP A 401 -22.26 -0.98 -21.90
N SER A 402 -22.02 -0.09 -22.87
CA SER A 402 -22.55 -0.28 -24.23
C SER A 402 -21.77 -1.30 -25.06
N LYS A 403 -20.58 -1.70 -24.59
CA LYS A 403 -19.65 -2.59 -25.31
C LYS A 403 -19.08 -3.66 -24.37
N PRO A 404 -19.95 -4.46 -23.71
CA PRO A 404 -19.48 -5.44 -22.74
C PRO A 404 -18.62 -6.50 -23.43
N LEU A 405 -17.51 -6.90 -22.80
CA LEU A 405 -16.61 -7.91 -23.34
C LEU A 405 -17.21 -9.30 -23.18
N MET A 406 -17.01 -10.17 -24.18
CA MET A 406 -17.47 -11.57 -24.14
C MET A 406 -16.54 -12.50 -23.35
N LYS A 407 -15.30 -12.09 -23.11
CA LYS A 407 -14.31 -12.84 -22.34
C LYS A 407 -13.65 -11.94 -21.30
N PRO A 408 -13.22 -12.50 -20.16
CA PRO A 408 -12.41 -11.76 -19.21
C PRO A 408 -11.17 -11.17 -19.87
N TYR A 409 -10.81 -9.95 -19.46
CA TYR A 409 -9.55 -9.34 -19.84
C TYR A 409 -8.36 -10.18 -19.37
N GLN A 410 -7.32 -10.27 -20.20
CA GLN A 410 -6.09 -10.98 -19.87
C GLN A 410 -5.21 -10.11 -18.96
N ASN A 411 -5.53 -10.11 -17.67
CA ASN A 411 -4.80 -9.36 -16.67
C ASN A 411 -3.38 -9.95 -16.45
N PRO A 412 -2.30 -9.14 -16.57
CA PRO A 412 -0.91 -9.62 -16.49
C PRO A 412 -0.47 -10.07 -15.08
N THR A 413 -1.22 -9.69 -14.04
CA THR A 413 -0.97 -10.05 -12.63
C THR A 413 -1.58 -11.42 -12.28
N MET A 414 -2.58 -11.88 -13.05
CA MET A 414 -3.28 -13.14 -12.79
C MET A 414 -2.37 -14.38 -12.75
N PRO A 415 -1.38 -14.57 -13.65
CA PRO A 415 -0.49 -15.74 -13.59
C PRO A 415 0.24 -15.86 -12.24
N PHE A 416 0.75 -14.73 -11.72
CA PHE A 416 1.41 -14.72 -10.41
C PHE A 416 0.41 -15.01 -9.28
N TYR A 417 -0.78 -14.40 -9.31
CA TYR A 417 -1.83 -14.67 -8.33
C TYR A 417 -2.20 -16.16 -8.31
N LEU A 418 -2.49 -16.77 -9.47
CA LEU A 418 -2.90 -18.16 -9.57
C LEU A 418 -1.83 -19.13 -9.05
N ALA A 419 -0.56 -18.87 -9.37
CA ALA A 419 0.57 -19.68 -8.88
C ALA A 419 0.70 -19.63 -7.35
N ASN A 420 0.28 -18.54 -6.70
CA ASN A 420 0.46 -18.31 -5.26
C ASN A 420 -0.86 -18.37 -4.45
N LYS A 421 -2.02 -18.54 -5.10
CA LYS A 421 -3.35 -18.43 -4.50
C LYS A 421 -3.52 -19.32 -3.27
N ALA A 422 -3.10 -20.58 -3.34
CA ALA A 422 -3.24 -21.52 -2.23
C ALA A 422 -2.49 -21.06 -0.97
N ALA A 423 -1.24 -20.60 -1.12
CA ALA A 423 -0.42 -20.11 -0.01
C ALA A 423 -0.99 -18.81 0.59
N MET A 424 -1.52 -17.92 -0.26
CA MET A 424 -2.19 -16.69 0.21
C MET A 424 -3.46 -17.00 1.00
N LEU A 425 -4.29 -17.94 0.54
CA LEU A 425 -5.50 -18.35 1.25
C LEU A 425 -5.19 -19.07 2.57
N GLU A 426 -4.12 -19.86 2.62
CA GLU A 426 -3.69 -20.50 3.86
C GLU A 426 -3.19 -19.48 4.89
N THR A 427 -2.41 -18.49 4.44
CA THR A 427 -2.05 -17.33 5.28
C THR A 427 -3.31 -16.63 5.77
N ALA A 428 -4.29 -16.36 4.90
CA ALA A 428 -5.52 -15.64 5.24
C ALA A 428 -6.33 -16.32 6.37
N LYS A 429 -6.34 -17.66 6.42
CA LYS A 429 -7.03 -18.42 7.49
C LYS A 429 -6.39 -18.24 8.85
N GLN A 430 -5.07 -18.09 8.89
CA GLN A 430 -4.29 -17.87 10.10
C GLN A 430 -4.38 -16.40 10.57
N THR A 431 -4.58 -15.49 9.62
CA THR A 431 -4.71 -14.06 9.83
C THR A 431 -6.18 -13.66 9.97
N LYS A 432 -6.91 -14.21 10.95
CA LYS A 432 -8.25 -13.68 11.27
C LYS A 432 -8.05 -12.30 11.91
N SER A 433 -8.30 -11.24 11.14
CA SER A 433 -8.46 -9.88 11.66
C SER A 433 -9.27 -9.92 12.96
N ALA A 434 -8.73 -9.37 14.05
CA ALA A 434 -9.36 -9.36 15.37
C ALA A 434 -10.78 -8.77 15.35
N TRP A 435 -11.12 -8.01 14.31
CA TRP A 435 -12.45 -7.45 14.12
C TRP A 435 -13.46 -8.41 13.48
N ALA A 436 -13.06 -9.57 12.95
CA ALA A 436 -14.00 -10.59 12.49
C ALA A 436 -14.79 -11.21 13.66
N ALA A 437 -14.25 -11.16 14.88
CA ALA A 437 -14.92 -11.62 16.09
C ALA A 437 -15.89 -10.58 16.69
N GLN A 438 -15.61 -9.28 16.53
CA GLN A 438 -16.40 -8.20 17.13
C GLN A 438 -17.63 -7.76 16.31
N ALA A 439 -17.84 -8.32 15.12
CA ALA A 439 -19.03 -8.04 14.30
C ALA A 439 -20.20 -9.02 14.54
N ASN A 440 -20.04 -9.94 15.50
CA ASN A 440 -21.05 -10.94 15.90
C ASN A 440 -21.55 -10.76 17.36
N GLU A 441 -21.23 -9.63 17.99
CA GLU A 441 -21.90 -9.11 19.19
C GLU A 441 -22.57 -7.79 18.82
#